data_AF-A0A0B1ZPZ6-F1
#
_entry.id   AF-A0A0B1ZPZ6-F1
#
_cell.length_a   1.000
_cell.length_b   1.000
_cell.length_c   1.000
_cell.angle_alpha   90.00
_cell.angle_beta   90.00
_cell.angle_gamma   90.00
#
_symmetry.space_group_name_H-M   'P 1'
#
loop_
_entity.id
_entity.type
_entity.pdbx_description
1 polymer ?
#
loop_
_entity_poly.entity_id
_entity_poly.type
_entity_poly.pdbx_seq_one_letter_code
_entity_poly.pdbx_strand_id
1 'polypeptide(L)' 'MFSRAFWRTCVDKIAIAKSLANDLEKHLCTLETIGALVAAAHLDAAVASLRQTFDIPVDKSEPE' A
#
# COMPACT_ATOMS: atom_id res chain seq x y z
N MET A 1 -2.77 27.03 -12.31
CA MET A 1 -1.74 27.11 -11.25
C MET A 1 -2.34 26.55 -9.97
N PHE A 2 -1.82 25.43 -9.46
CA PHE A 2 -2.31 24.85 -8.20
C PHE A 2 -1.68 25.58 -6.99
N SER A 3 -2.45 25.77 -5.93
CA SER A 3 -2.00 26.48 -4.73
C SER A 3 -0.99 25.65 -3.92
N ARG A 4 -0.12 26.31 -3.17
CA ARG A 4 0.82 25.64 -2.23
C ARG A 4 0.12 24.71 -1.23
N ALA A 5 -1.10 25.06 -0.82
CA ALA A 5 -1.91 24.25 0.08
C ALA A 5 -2.35 22.93 -0.57
N PHE A 6 -2.79 22.97 -1.83
CA PHE A 6 -3.17 21.78 -2.59
C PHE A 6 -2.01 20.79 -2.71
N TRP A 7 -0.82 21.28 -3.06
CA TRP A 7 0.39 20.44 -3.15
C TRP A 7 0.74 19.76 -1.83
N ARG A 8 0.65 20.48 -0.70
CA ARG A 8 0.89 19.90 0.62
C ARG A 8 -0.06 18.75 0.93
N THR A 9 -1.36 18.97 0.69
CA THR A 9 -2.39 17.94 0.90
C THR A 9 -2.18 16.72 -0.01
N CYS A 10 -1.73 16.91 -1.24
CA CYS A 10 -1.41 15.80 -2.14
C CYS A 10 -0.20 14.99 -1.65
N VAL A 11 0.87 15.65 -1.22
CA VAL A 11 2.08 15.00 -0.67
C VAL A 11 1.75 14.22 0.60
N ASP A 12 0.96 14.79 1.51
CA ASP A 12 0.55 14.12 2.75
C ASP A 12 -0.27 12.85 2.46
N LYS A 13 -1.19 12.91 1.48
CA LYS A 13 -1.99 11.74 1.07
C LYS A 13 -1.14 10.62 0.48
N ILE A 14 -0.13 10.94 -0.32
CA ILE A 14 0.80 9.95 -0.88
C ILE A 14 1.63 9.31 0.24
N ALA A 15 2.13 10.11 1.20
CA ALA A 15 2.89 9.59 2.33
C ALA A 15 2.04 8.65 3.21
N ILE A 16 0.79 9.03 3.49
CA ILE A 16 -0.17 8.19 4.22
C ILE A 16 -0.44 6.89 3.45
N ALA A 17 -0.72 6.98 2.15
CA ALA A 17 -0.99 5.80 1.33
C ALA A 17 0.22 4.84 1.28
N LYS A 18 1.44 5.37 1.22
CA LYS A 18 2.67 4.57 1.28
C LYS A 18 2.84 3.87 2.64
N SER A 19 2.64 4.59 3.75
CA SER A 19 2.70 4.00 5.09
C SER A 19 1.66 2.90 5.25
N LEU A 20 0.43 3.16 4.82
CA LEU A 20 -0.66 2.19 4.89
C LEU A 20 -0.36 0.94 4.06
N ALA A 21 0.10 1.09 2.82
CA ALA A 21 0.47 -0.05 1.97
C ALA A 21 1.52 -0.94 2.66
N ASN A 22 2.57 -0.34 3.21
CA ASN A 22 3.65 -1.07 3.88
C ASN A 22 3.18 -1.79 5.15
N ASP A 23 2.25 -1.20 5.91
CA ASP A 23 1.71 -1.85 7.11
C ASP A 23 0.76 -3.00 6.77
N LEU A 24 -0.07 -2.84 5.73
CA LEU A 24 -0.95 -3.91 5.23
C LEU A 24 -0.15 -5.10 4.67
N GLU A 25 0.99 -4.86 4.02
CA GLU A 25 1.88 -5.94 3.56
C GLU A 25 2.46 -6.78 4.70
N LYS A 26 2.77 -6.18 5.85
CA LYS A 26 3.21 -6.95 7.03
C LYS A 26 2.11 -7.88 7.54
N HIS A 27 0.86 -7.44 7.43
CA HIS A 27 -0.29 -8.24 7.83
C HIS A 27 -0.58 -9.38 6.84
N LEU A 28 -0.24 -9.22 5.54
CA LEU A 28 -0.35 -10.32 4.57
C LEU A 28 0.43 -11.56 5.01
N CYS A 29 1.71 -11.38 5.35
CA CYS A 29 2.56 -12.48 5.82
C CYS A 29 1.96 -13.18 7.05
N THR A 30 1.36 -12.41 7.97
CA THR A 30 0.69 -12.97 9.14
C THR A 30 -0.54 -13.79 8.76
N LEU A 31 -1.38 -13.28 7.84
CA LEU A 31 -2.59 -13.97 7.36
C LEU A 31 -2.26 -15.26 6.62
N GLU A 32 -1.22 -15.25 5.79
CA GLU A 32 -0.71 -16.45 5.11
C GLU A 32 -0.22 -17.49 6.11
N THR A 33 0.53 -17.05 7.12
CA THR A 33 1.08 -17.93 8.17
C THR A 33 -0.01 -18.65 8.95
N ILE A 34 -1.14 -17.99 9.26
CA ILE A 34 -2.26 -18.60 9.97
C ILE A 34 -3.24 -19.35 9.05
N GLY A 35 -2.95 -19.44 7.74
CA GLY A 35 -3.80 -20.13 6.76
C GLY A 35 -5.07 -19.35 6.39
N ALA A 36 -5.18 -18.06 6.70
CA ALA A 36 -6.31 -17.20 6.36
C ALA A 36 -6.22 -16.71 4.90
N LEU A 37 -6.09 -17.65 3.96
CA LEU A 37 -5.72 -17.37 2.56
C LEU A 37 -6.73 -16.47 1.82
N VAL A 38 -8.02 -16.59 2.11
CA VAL A 38 -9.06 -15.73 1.51
C VAL A 38 -8.90 -14.28 1.98
N ALA A 39 -8.64 -14.07 3.27
CA ALA A 39 -8.38 -12.74 3.82
C ALA A 39 -7.07 -12.15 3.27
N ALA A 40 -6.04 -12.99 3.13
CA ALA A 40 -4.78 -12.59 2.50
C ALA A 40 -5.00 -12.14 1.04
N ALA A 41 -5.73 -12.91 0.23
CA ALA A 41 -6.02 -12.55 -1.17
C ALA A 41 -6.79 -11.22 -1.30
N HIS A 42 -7.76 -10.98 -0.42
CA HIS A 42 -8.48 -9.70 -0.39
C HIS A 42 -7.59 -8.54 0.04
N LEU A 43 -6.73 -8.75 1.02
CA LEU A 43 -5.79 -7.74 1.49
C LEU A 43 -4.75 -7.40 0.42
N ASP A 44 -4.26 -8.39 -0.32
CA ASP A 44 -3.31 -8.21 -1.42
C ASP A 44 -3.92 -7.39 -2.56
N ALA A 45 -5.17 -7.72 -2.94
CA ALA A 45 -5.92 -6.93 -3.92
C ALA A 45 -6.14 -5.47 -3.45
N ALA A 46 -6.41 -5.26 -2.16
CA ALA A 46 -6.57 -3.91 -1.60
C ALA A 46 -5.25 -3.12 -1.63
N VAL A 47 -4.12 -3.75 -1.29
CA VAL A 47 -2.78 -3.14 -1.38
C VAL A 47 -2.43 -2.80 -2.82
N ALA A 48 -2.68 -3.71 -3.77
CA ALA A 48 -2.45 -3.46 -5.19
C ALA A 48 -3.29 -2.27 -5.71
N SER A 49 -4.58 -2.22 -5.35
CA SER A 49 -5.45 -1.10 -5.71
C SER A 49 -5.00 0.22 -5.10
N LEU A 50 -4.54 0.21 -3.84
CA LEU A 50 -4.03 1.39 -3.15
C LEU A 50 -2.77 1.92 -3.86
N ARG A 51 -1.83 1.03 -4.16
CA ARG A 51 -0.59 1.39 -4.86
C ARG A 51 -0.85 1.95 -6.25
N GLN A 52 -1.72 1.32 -7.02
CA GLN A 52 -2.12 1.81 -8.34
C GLN A 52 -2.75 3.21 -8.27
N THR A 53 -3.63 3.45 -7.28
CA THR A 53 -4.34 4.73 -7.14
C THR A 53 -3.40 5.89 -6.83
N PHE A 54 -2.33 5.63 -6.08
CA PHE A 54 -1.38 6.65 -5.62
C PHE A 54 -0.03 6.61 -6.34
N ASP A 55 0.09 5.83 -7.41
CA ASP A 55 1.33 5.61 -8.18
C ASP A 55 2.53 5.25 -7.27
N ILE A 56 2.28 4.38 -6.29
CA ILE A 56 3.30 3.95 -5.33
C ILE A 56 4.03 2.74 -5.92
N PRO A 57 5.36 2.80 -6.10
CA PRO A 57 6.12 1.66 -6.59
C PRO A 57 6.04 0.50 -5.60
N VAL A 58 5.90 -0.71 -6.15
CA VAL A 58 6.06 -1.94 -5.38
C VAL A 58 7.56 -2.09 -5.12
N ASP A 59 7.97 -2.01 -3.86
CA ASP A 59 9.32 -2.43 -3.46
C ASP A 59 9.39 -3.95 -3.57
N LYS A 60 9.50 -4.47 -4.80
CA LYS A 60 9.94 -5.84 -5.04
C LYS A 60 11.45 -5.83 -4.83
N SER A 61 11.89 -5.82 -3.58
CA SER A 61 13.18 -6.41 -3.27
C SER A 61 13.04 -7.89 -3.62
N GLU A 62 13.47 -8.26 -4.83
CA GLU A 62 13.52 -9.65 -5.31
C GLU A 62 14.15 -10.54 -4.22
N PRO A 63 13.49 -11.62 -3.79
CA PRO A 63 14.21 -12.70 -3.12
C PRO A 63 14.93 -13.49 -4.22
N GLU A 64 16.26 -13.36 -4.26
CA GLU A 64 17.14 -14.32 -4.94
C GLU A 64 17.04 -15.71 -4.28
#